data_AF-A0A8J4ELZ7-F1
#
_entry.id   AF-A0A8J4ELZ7-F1
#
_cell.length_a   1.000
_cell.length_b   1.000
_cell.length_c   1.000
_cell.angle_alpha   90.00
_cell.angle_beta   90.00
_cell.angle_gamma   90.00
#
_symmetry.space_group_name_H-M   'P 1'
#
loop_
_entity.id
_entity.type
_entity.pdbx_description
1 polymer ?
#
loop_
_entity_poly.entity_id
_entity_poly.type
_entity_poly.pdbx_seq_one_letter_code
_entity_poly.pdbx_strand_id
1 'polypeptide(L)'
;MDERLWSAAAAVLAGNDAGGWTRAAPHLYPHQWSWDSAFVAVGWAHLSVPRALTELRSLFAGQWANGMVSHIVYDPAAAAESYFPDPARWGTGVAAAAPDRPTSGICQPPVHALALAHLAEVADRAATRPAGPDRTGGARDDVDRVDAALVELYPKVLAWHRYLATERDPQGSGLVSIYHPWESGTDNSPRFDAALARVEVGDLPPYRRRDTGHVADPAQRPSDAEYDRYLWLVELLRRAGYADDRIAATHPLVLKDVLFSAILVAANDALGRIAARIGAPAADRAVIAGWRDRGRAAVDACYDPRLRLCLDRDVRAGTPVRCRTVAGFAGLVAGGERRSELLAELASARFLGDARLRWPVPPSTSPADPAFRPRTYWRGPSWPVLGWLLWRSLGSLGEHTAAAALRAASLEQVSTAGFAEYVEPFTGEPLGSPDQSWTAAVTLDWLAAG
;
A
#
# COMPACT_ATOMS: atom_id res chain seq x y z
N MET A 1 -23.15 -8.87 -12.16
CA MET A 1 -22.14 -9.26 -11.15
C MET A 1 -21.79 -10.71 -11.39
N ASP A 2 -20.50 -11.07 -11.50
CA ASP A 2 -20.07 -12.46 -11.58
C ASP A 2 -20.15 -13.10 -10.18
N GLU A 3 -21.24 -13.84 -9.93
CA GLU A 3 -21.52 -14.43 -8.62
C GLU A 3 -20.49 -15.48 -8.20
N ARG A 4 -19.91 -16.22 -9.16
CA ARG A 4 -18.90 -17.24 -8.84
C ARG A 4 -17.60 -16.59 -8.38
N LEU A 5 -17.14 -15.57 -9.11
CA LEU A 5 -15.94 -14.84 -8.73
C LEU A 5 -16.13 -14.09 -7.41
N TRP A 6 -17.32 -13.52 -7.18
CA TRP A 6 -17.69 -12.89 -5.91
C TRP A 6 -17.59 -13.87 -4.73
N SER A 7 -18.26 -15.03 -4.83
CA SER A 7 -18.24 -16.04 -3.77
C SER A 7 -16.83 -16.57 -3.51
N ALA A 8 -16.02 -16.74 -4.55
CA ALA A 8 -14.63 -17.18 -4.41
C ALA A 8 -13.77 -16.13 -3.68
N ALA A 9 -13.90 -14.85 -4.02
CA ALA A 9 -13.19 -13.76 -3.34
C ALA A 9 -13.62 -13.63 -1.87
N ALA A 10 -14.92 -13.72 -1.60
CA ALA A 10 -15.43 -13.71 -0.23
C ALA A 10 -14.91 -14.91 0.60
N ALA A 11 -14.79 -16.09 -0.01
CA ALA A 11 -14.24 -17.27 0.64
C ALA A 11 -12.76 -17.10 1.02
N VAL A 12 -11.94 -16.44 0.18
CA VAL A 12 -10.55 -16.11 0.51
C VAL A 12 -10.47 -15.20 1.74
N LEU A 13 -11.24 -14.11 1.77
CA LEU A 13 -11.25 -13.21 2.93
C LEU A 13 -11.71 -13.91 4.21
N ALA A 14 -12.76 -14.73 4.12
CA ALA A 14 -13.25 -15.51 5.25
C ALA A 14 -12.22 -16.55 5.73
N GLY A 15 -11.52 -17.24 4.81
CA GLY A 15 -10.47 -18.21 5.15
C GLY A 15 -9.25 -17.58 5.81
N ASN A 16 -8.95 -16.33 5.48
CA ASN A 16 -7.84 -15.57 6.06
C ASN A 16 -8.21 -14.75 7.30
N ASP A 17 -9.48 -14.73 7.70
CA ASP A 17 -9.93 -14.01 8.89
C ASP A 17 -9.36 -14.64 10.18
N ALA A 18 -8.65 -13.85 10.98
CA ALA A 18 -8.15 -14.22 12.30
C ALA A 18 -9.04 -13.69 13.44
N GLY A 19 -10.28 -13.26 13.12
CA GLY A 19 -11.31 -12.79 14.04
C GLY A 19 -11.27 -11.27 14.26
N GLY A 20 -10.11 -10.73 14.63
CA GLY A 20 -9.92 -9.28 14.85
C GLY A 20 -9.19 -8.55 13.72
N TRP A 21 -8.55 -9.29 12.82
CA TRP A 21 -7.76 -8.81 11.70
C TRP A 21 -7.65 -9.93 10.65
N THR A 22 -7.20 -9.65 9.44
CA THR A 22 -7.10 -10.65 8.36
C THR A 22 -5.64 -10.86 7.95
N ARG A 23 -5.22 -12.12 7.80
CA ARG A 23 -3.89 -12.47 7.26
C ARG A 23 -3.76 -11.95 5.85
N ALA A 24 -2.60 -11.39 5.48
CA ALA A 24 -2.37 -10.97 4.10
C ALA A 24 -2.38 -12.18 3.14
N ALA A 25 -1.90 -13.32 3.63
CA ALA A 25 -1.97 -14.62 2.97
C ALA A 25 -2.05 -15.78 3.98
N PRO A 26 -2.54 -16.98 3.60
CA PRO A 26 -2.75 -18.09 4.54
C PRO A 26 -1.49 -18.56 5.27
N HIS A 27 -0.34 -18.55 4.60
CA HIS A 27 0.91 -19.16 5.11
C HIS A 27 2.09 -18.19 5.14
N LEU A 28 2.31 -17.44 4.06
CA LEU A 28 3.49 -16.58 3.92
C LEU A 28 3.46 -15.37 4.87
N TYR A 29 2.25 -14.89 5.22
CA TYR A 29 2.05 -13.64 5.94
C TYR A 29 1.08 -13.83 7.13
N PRO A 30 1.54 -14.42 8.26
CA PRO A 30 0.71 -14.84 9.39
C PRO A 30 0.42 -13.72 10.42
N HIS A 31 0.51 -12.45 10.01
CA HIS A 31 0.37 -11.26 10.85
C HIS A 31 -0.44 -10.18 10.12
N GLN A 32 -0.72 -9.07 10.81
CA GLN A 32 -1.49 -7.96 10.24
C GLN A 32 -0.53 -6.96 9.56
N TRP A 33 -0.62 -6.82 8.23
CA TRP A 33 0.13 -5.80 7.48
C TRP A 33 -0.70 -4.52 7.29
N SER A 34 -0.03 -3.37 7.38
CA SER A 34 -0.69 -2.06 7.48
C SER A 34 -1.51 -1.69 6.24
N TRP A 35 -0.88 -1.67 5.06
CA TRP A 35 -1.62 -1.31 3.85
C TRP A 35 -2.54 -2.45 3.38
N ASP A 36 -2.17 -3.73 3.62
CA ASP A 36 -2.99 -4.90 3.34
C ASP A 36 -4.32 -4.82 4.10
N SER A 37 -4.28 -4.52 5.40
CA SER A 37 -5.50 -4.34 6.22
C SER A 37 -6.40 -3.22 5.70
N ALA A 38 -5.85 -2.16 5.11
CA ALA A 38 -6.66 -1.12 4.49
C ALA A 38 -7.36 -1.61 3.22
N PHE A 39 -6.66 -2.36 2.35
CA PHE A 39 -7.29 -2.99 1.18
C PHE A 39 -8.30 -4.07 1.60
N VAL A 40 -7.99 -4.86 2.61
CA VAL A 40 -8.90 -5.87 3.15
C VAL A 40 -10.15 -5.23 3.74
N ALA A 41 -10.03 -4.09 4.44
CA ALA A 41 -11.19 -3.32 4.89
C ALA A 41 -12.08 -2.86 3.73
N VAL A 42 -11.49 -2.47 2.58
CA VAL A 42 -12.26 -2.16 1.35
C VAL A 42 -13.07 -3.38 0.88
N GLY A 43 -12.47 -4.58 0.89
CA GLY A 43 -13.19 -5.83 0.56
C GLY A 43 -14.30 -6.16 1.56
N TRP A 44 -13.98 -6.09 2.86
CA TRP A 44 -14.96 -6.32 3.93
C TRP A 44 -16.10 -5.32 3.90
N ALA A 45 -15.91 -4.09 3.43
CA ALA A 45 -16.99 -3.11 3.34
C ALA A 45 -18.19 -3.62 2.51
N HIS A 46 -17.93 -4.49 1.54
CA HIS A 46 -18.95 -5.09 0.69
C HIS A 46 -19.60 -6.35 1.28
N LEU A 47 -19.02 -6.94 2.32
CA LEU A 47 -19.49 -8.18 2.95
C LEU A 47 -20.06 -7.94 4.37
N SER A 48 -19.38 -7.09 5.15
CA SER A 48 -19.71 -6.73 6.54
C SER A 48 -18.97 -5.45 6.94
N VAL A 49 -19.69 -4.33 6.95
CA VAL A 49 -19.17 -3.03 7.44
C VAL A 49 -18.61 -3.13 8.86
N PRO A 50 -19.26 -3.80 9.83
CA PRO A 50 -18.68 -3.98 11.16
C PRO A 50 -17.31 -4.67 11.14
N ARG A 51 -17.15 -5.72 10.32
CA ARG A 51 -15.87 -6.44 10.22
C ARG A 51 -14.79 -5.58 9.58
N ALA A 52 -15.13 -4.76 8.58
CA ALA A 52 -14.22 -3.80 7.97
C ALA A 52 -13.71 -2.77 8.99
N LEU A 53 -14.60 -2.28 9.87
CA LEU A 53 -14.21 -1.35 10.94
C LEU A 53 -13.34 -2.03 12.00
N THR A 54 -13.62 -3.29 12.36
CA THR A 54 -12.78 -4.08 13.28
C THR A 54 -11.35 -4.24 12.74
N GLU A 55 -11.17 -4.48 11.44
CA GLU A 55 -9.86 -4.58 10.78
C GLU A 55 -8.98 -3.35 11.06
N LEU A 56 -9.55 -2.16 10.79
CA LEU A 56 -8.85 -0.88 10.94
C LEU A 56 -8.62 -0.56 12.42
N ARG A 57 -9.58 -0.82 13.31
CA ARG A 57 -9.40 -0.67 14.76
C ARG A 57 -8.25 -1.52 15.29
N SER A 58 -8.15 -2.79 14.86
CA SER A 58 -7.04 -3.66 15.27
C SER A 58 -5.69 -3.10 14.83
N LEU A 59 -5.58 -2.61 13.59
CA LEU A 59 -4.35 -2.01 13.08
C LEU A 59 -3.94 -0.78 13.91
N PHE A 60 -4.89 0.13 14.15
CA PHE A 60 -4.66 1.37 14.89
C PHE A 60 -4.50 1.18 16.41
N ALA A 61 -4.71 -0.03 16.93
CA ALA A 61 -4.29 -0.42 18.28
C ALA A 61 -2.77 -0.64 18.37
N GLY A 62 -2.07 -0.88 17.24
CA GLY A 62 -0.61 -0.94 17.14
C GLY A 62 0.05 0.38 16.74
N GLN A 63 -0.68 1.50 16.77
CA GLN A 63 -0.11 2.82 16.45
C GLN A 63 0.85 3.28 17.54
N TRP A 64 2.00 3.82 17.14
CA TRP A 64 3.00 4.39 18.03
C TRP A 64 2.56 5.73 18.61
N ALA A 65 3.11 6.10 19.77
CA ALA A 65 2.76 7.34 20.47
C ALA A 65 3.12 8.62 19.68
N ASN A 66 4.09 8.54 18.78
CA ASN A 66 4.47 9.63 17.86
C ASN A 66 3.55 9.72 16.62
N GLY A 67 2.55 8.84 16.49
CA GLY A 67 1.61 8.80 15.39
C GLY A 67 1.94 7.76 14.30
N MET A 68 3.14 7.16 14.30
CA MET A 68 3.52 6.18 13.28
C MET A 68 2.59 4.95 13.30
N VAL A 69 2.12 4.53 12.13
CA VAL A 69 1.44 3.24 11.96
C VAL A 69 2.44 2.24 11.39
N SER A 70 2.85 1.27 12.22
CA SER A 70 3.80 0.23 11.84
C SER A 70 3.31 -0.62 10.67
N HIS A 71 4.23 -1.08 9.81
CA HIS A 71 3.87 -1.92 8.68
C HIS A 71 3.42 -3.33 9.07
N ILE A 72 3.86 -3.85 10.23
CA ILE A 72 3.40 -5.12 10.80
C ILE A 72 2.94 -4.90 12.25
N VAL A 73 1.75 -5.41 12.56
CA VAL A 73 1.27 -5.66 13.91
C VAL A 73 1.26 -7.19 14.12
N TYR A 74 2.09 -7.67 15.04
CA TYR A 74 2.26 -9.10 15.25
C TYR A 74 1.10 -9.69 16.03
N ASP A 75 0.69 -10.89 15.61
CA ASP A 75 -0.25 -11.71 16.35
C ASP A 75 0.49 -12.57 17.37
N PRO A 76 0.25 -12.39 18.68
CA PRO A 76 0.87 -13.23 19.71
C PRO A 76 0.43 -14.70 19.62
N ALA A 77 -0.68 -15.01 18.94
CA ALA A 77 -1.14 -16.38 18.73
C ALA A 77 -0.48 -17.08 17.53
N ALA A 78 0.29 -16.37 16.71
CA ALA A 78 1.00 -16.96 15.59
C ALA A 78 2.10 -17.92 16.08
N ALA A 79 2.30 -19.02 15.34
CA ALA A 79 3.33 -20.00 15.68
C ALA A 79 4.73 -19.34 15.70
N ALA A 80 5.56 -19.76 16.65
CA ALA A 80 6.96 -19.35 16.68
C ALA A 80 7.65 -19.67 15.35
N GLU A 81 8.54 -18.79 14.91
CA GLU A 81 9.27 -18.91 13.64
C GLU A 81 8.42 -18.93 12.35
N SER A 82 7.13 -18.61 12.43
CA SER A 82 6.23 -18.57 11.27
C SER A 82 6.52 -17.43 10.29
N TYR A 83 7.21 -16.38 10.74
CA TYR A 83 7.63 -15.24 9.93
C TYR A 83 8.97 -14.71 10.41
N PHE A 84 9.76 -14.15 9.49
CA PHE A 84 11.01 -13.46 9.80
C PHE A 84 11.19 -12.23 8.89
N PRO A 85 11.59 -11.06 9.41
CA PRO A 85 12.02 -10.78 10.80
C PRO A 85 10.88 -10.79 11.82
N ASP A 86 11.15 -11.34 13.00
CA ASP A 86 10.20 -11.45 14.13
C ASP A 86 10.29 -10.23 15.07
N PRO A 87 9.42 -10.10 16.10
CA PRO A 87 9.47 -8.98 17.02
C PRO A 87 10.83 -8.81 17.73
N ALA A 88 11.52 -9.92 18.02
CA ALA A 88 12.82 -9.89 18.67
C ALA A 88 13.89 -9.29 17.75
N ARG A 89 13.84 -9.61 16.45
CA ARG A 89 14.73 -9.03 15.44
C ARG A 89 14.49 -7.53 15.26
N TRP A 90 13.24 -7.09 15.27
CA TRP A 90 12.91 -5.66 15.27
C TRP A 90 13.38 -4.99 16.57
N GLY A 91 13.16 -5.62 17.72
CA GLY A 91 13.61 -5.08 19.01
C GLY A 91 13.07 -3.67 19.29
N THR A 92 11.81 -3.41 18.91
CA THR A 92 11.15 -2.09 19.02
C THR A 92 10.98 -1.59 20.45
N GLY A 93 11.18 -2.45 21.46
CA GLY A 93 11.20 -2.04 22.87
C GLY A 93 12.30 -1.03 23.24
N VAL A 94 13.28 -0.78 22.36
CA VAL A 94 14.26 0.32 22.53
C VAL A 94 13.68 1.70 22.21
N ALA A 95 12.55 1.76 21.50
CA ALA A 95 11.92 3.00 21.08
C ALA A 95 10.92 3.49 22.13
N ALA A 96 11.07 4.75 22.57
CA ALA A 96 10.16 5.34 23.56
C ALA A 96 8.71 5.48 23.07
N ALA A 97 8.50 5.54 21.76
CA ALA A 97 7.17 5.68 21.14
C ALA A 97 6.50 4.34 20.79
N ALA A 98 7.20 3.21 20.92
CA ALA A 98 6.63 1.91 20.58
C ALA A 98 5.46 1.56 21.51
N PRO A 99 4.37 0.98 21.00
CA PRO A 99 3.27 0.49 21.82
C PRO A 99 3.66 -0.81 22.56
N ASP A 100 2.89 -1.17 23.58
CA ASP A 100 3.04 -2.45 24.28
C ASP A 100 2.80 -3.66 23.36
N ARG A 101 1.96 -3.48 22.33
CA ARG A 101 1.70 -4.51 21.33
C ARG A 101 2.94 -4.70 20.45
N PRO A 102 3.42 -5.94 20.22
CA PRO A 102 4.59 -6.15 19.36
C PRO A 102 4.31 -5.69 17.92
N THR A 103 5.14 -4.76 17.44
CA THR A 103 5.08 -4.21 16.09
C THR A 103 6.48 -4.14 15.48
N SER A 104 6.55 -4.06 14.16
CA SER A 104 7.76 -3.67 13.45
C SER A 104 8.12 -2.20 13.70
N GLY A 105 9.37 -1.81 13.45
CA GLY A 105 9.86 -0.44 13.64
C GLY A 105 9.88 0.45 12.38
N ILE A 106 9.14 0.09 11.33
CA ILE A 106 8.99 0.87 10.09
C ILE A 106 7.51 0.99 9.70
N CYS A 107 7.18 1.92 8.80
CA CYS A 107 5.81 2.17 8.35
C CYS A 107 5.54 1.67 6.91
N GLN A 108 4.35 1.93 6.37
CA GLN A 108 3.91 1.56 5.01
C GLN A 108 3.01 2.65 4.40
N PRO A 109 2.67 2.61 3.09
CA PRO A 109 1.91 3.67 2.43
C PRO A 109 0.54 3.96 3.11
N PRO A 110 0.14 5.24 3.25
CA PRO A 110 -0.96 5.66 4.11
C PRO A 110 -2.34 5.54 3.44
N VAL A 111 -2.71 4.34 3.01
CA VAL A 111 -4.01 4.09 2.34
C VAL A 111 -5.22 4.06 3.30
N HIS A 112 -5.01 4.26 4.61
CA HIS A 112 -6.01 4.08 5.66
C HIS A 112 -7.18 5.07 5.57
N ALA A 113 -6.89 6.34 5.31
CA ALA A 113 -7.93 7.35 5.12
C ALA A 113 -8.77 7.09 3.84
N LEU A 114 -8.14 6.52 2.80
CA LEU A 114 -8.85 6.09 1.59
C LEU A 114 -9.83 4.96 1.91
N ALA A 115 -9.40 3.96 2.69
CA ALA A 115 -10.27 2.86 3.12
C ALA A 115 -11.46 3.37 3.94
N LEU A 116 -11.24 4.23 4.95
CA LEU A 116 -12.31 4.81 5.77
C LEU A 116 -13.30 5.64 4.95
N ALA A 117 -12.81 6.49 4.04
CA ALA A 117 -13.68 7.25 3.14
C ALA A 117 -14.48 6.31 2.23
N HIS A 118 -13.87 5.21 1.77
CA HIS A 118 -14.56 4.23 0.95
C HIS A 118 -15.65 3.46 1.73
N LEU A 119 -15.42 3.09 2.99
CA LEU A 119 -16.46 2.49 3.83
C LEU A 119 -17.69 3.42 3.95
N ALA A 120 -17.46 4.73 4.11
CA ALA A 120 -18.55 5.71 4.11
C ALA A 120 -19.29 5.75 2.77
N GLU A 121 -18.58 5.75 1.64
CA GLU A 121 -19.18 5.68 0.30
C GLU A 121 -20.01 4.40 0.08
N VAL A 122 -19.57 3.26 0.61
CA VAL A 122 -20.31 1.99 0.52
C VAL A 122 -21.58 2.05 1.38
N ALA A 123 -21.47 2.49 2.63
CA ALA A 123 -22.61 2.64 3.54
C ALA A 123 -23.67 3.60 2.97
N ASP A 124 -23.24 4.78 2.48
CA ASP A 124 -24.14 5.77 1.88
C ASP A 124 -24.88 5.20 0.66
N ARG A 125 -24.15 4.54 -0.27
CA ARG A 125 -24.78 3.90 -1.45
C ARG A 125 -25.77 2.81 -1.05
N ALA A 126 -25.42 2.01 -0.04
CA ALA A 126 -26.30 0.97 0.47
C ALA A 126 -27.59 1.56 1.08
N ALA A 127 -27.51 2.72 1.74
CA ALA A 127 -28.64 3.43 2.33
C ALA A 127 -29.57 4.07 1.28
N THR A 128 -29.04 4.48 0.12
CA THR A 128 -29.84 5.08 -0.97
C THR A 128 -30.55 4.06 -1.88
N ARG A 129 -30.16 2.78 -1.86
CA ARG A 129 -30.81 1.75 -2.69
C ARG A 129 -32.22 1.42 -2.15
N PRO A 130 -33.24 1.26 -3.01
CA PRO A 130 -34.57 0.82 -2.59
C PRO A 130 -34.48 -0.44 -1.74
N ALA A 131 -35.23 -0.50 -0.63
CA ALA A 131 -35.28 -1.70 0.19
C ALA A 131 -35.85 -2.85 -0.64
N GLY A 132 -35.06 -3.90 -0.86
CA GLY A 132 -35.58 -5.18 -1.35
C GLY A 132 -36.49 -5.83 -0.29
N PRO A 133 -37.32 -6.81 -0.67
CA PRO A 133 -38.27 -7.46 0.24
C PRO A 133 -37.62 -8.11 1.48
N ASP A 134 -36.31 -8.42 1.43
CA ASP A 134 -35.54 -9.00 2.55
C ASP A 134 -34.69 -7.97 3.33
N ARG A 135 -34.76 -6.67 3.02
CA ARG A 135 -33.96 -5.64 3.75
C ARG A 135 -34.70 -5.12 4.97
N THR A 136 -34.48 -5.75 6.12
CA THR A 136 -34.83 -5.19 7.44
C THR A 136 -33.61 -4.46 8.04
N GLY A 137 -33.73 -3.16 8.30
CA GLY A 137 -32.92 -2.41 9.28
C GLY A 137 -31.45 -2.04 8.97
N GLY A 138 -30.65 -2.85 8.26
CA GLY A 138 -29.18 -2.74 8.36
C GLY A 138 -28.47 -1.54 7.69
N ALA A 139 -29.03 -0.93 6.64
CA ALA A 139 -28.29 0.04 5.82
C ALA A 139 -28.04 1.38 6.51
N ARG A 140 -29.01 1.83 7.31
CA ARG A 140 -28.89 3.08 8.07
C ARG A 140 -28.03 2.90 9.32
N ASP A 141 -28.14 1.73 9.95
CA ASP A 141 -27.26 1.31 11.04
C ASP A 141 -25.78 1.30 10.61
N ASP A 142 -25.48 0.87 9.37
CA ASP A 142 -24.11 0.88 8.86
C ASP A 142 -23.57 2.30 8.63
N VAL A 143 -24.40 3.25 8.18
CA VAL A 143 -24.01 4.68 8.09
C VAL A 143 -23.66 5.21 9.48
N ASP A 144 -24.52 4.99 10.48
CA ASP A 144 -24.31 5.46 11.85
C ASP A 144 -23.05 4.81 12.47
N ARG A 145 -22.82 3.52 12.20
CA ARG A 145 -21.60 2.80 12.63
C ARG A 145 -20.34 3.36 12.02
N VAL A 146 -20.37 3.66 10.71
CA VAL A 146 -19.23 4.27 10.03
C VAL A 146 -18.98 5.67 10.59
N ASP A 147 -20.01 6.51 10.73
CA ASP A 147 -19.85 7.87 11.27
C ASP A 147 -19.26 7.86 12.69
N ALA A 148 -19.74 6.98 13.55
CA ALA A 148 -19.18 6.78 14.89
C ALA A 148 -17.70 6.35 14.84
N ALA A 149 -17.36 5.42 13.94
CA ALA A 149 -15.98 4.96 13.76
C ALA A 149 -15.08 6.03 13.14
N LEU A 150 -15.60 6.90 12.26
CA LEU A 150 -14.86 8.04 11.73
C LEU A 150 -14.49 9.01 12.85
N VAL A 151 -15.43 9.31 13.76
CA VAL A 151 -15.14 10.15 14.94
C VAL A 151 -14.07 9.50 15.83
N GLU A 152 -14.17 8.20 16.07
CA GLU A 152 -13.22 7.42 16.89
C GLU A 152 -11.80 7.40 16.29
N LEU A 153 -11.69 7.08 15.00
CA LEU A 153 -10.41 6.85 14.33
C LEU A 153 -9.77 8.13 13.79
N TYR A 154 -10.54 9.20 13.57
CA TYR A 154 -10.04 10.47 13.04
C TYR A 154 -8.79 11.00 13.75
N PRO A 155 -8.73 11.15 15.10
CA PRO A 155 -7.54 11.68 15.76
C PRO A 155 -6.30 10.80 15.54
N LYS A 156 -6.48 9.47 15.45
CA LYS A 156 -5.41 8.51 15.17
C LYS A 156 -4.89 8.65 13.74
N VAL A 157 -5.79 8.73 12.76
CA VAL A 157 -5.43 8.93 11.34
C VAL A 157 -4.80 10.31 11.14
N LEU A 158 -5.28 11.35 11.80
CA LEU A 158 -4.68 12.68 11.75
C LEU A 158 -3.25 12.69 12.34
N ALA A 159 -3.02 11.99 13.46
CA ALA A 159 -1.68 11.83 14.02
C ALA A 159 -0.73 11.08 13.07
N TRP A 160 -1.23 10.06 12.37
CA TRP A 160 -0.47 9.34 11.35
C TRP A 160 -0.06 10.23 10.17
N HIS A 161 -0.99 11.00 9.63
CA HIS A 161 -0.70 11.94 8.55
C HIS A 161 0.25 13.05 9.00
N ARG A 162 0.12 13.52 10.25
CA ARG A 162 1.03 14.49 10.86
C ARG A 162 2.45 13.93 10.94
N TYR A 163 2.62 12.71 11.47
CA TYR A 163 3.92 12.02 11.54
C TYR A 163 4.60 11.97 10.16
N LEU A 164 3.87 11.60 9.12
CA LEU A 164 4.41 11.58 7.75
C LEU A 164 4.78 12.97 7.22
N ALA A 165 3.96 13.98 7.52
CA ALA A 165 4.17 15.35 7.07
C ALA A 165 5.23 16.12 7.87
N THR A 166 5.70 15.58 9.01
CA THR A 166 6.71 16.20 9.88
C THR A 166 7.96 15.32 10.01
N GLU A 167 7.86 14.16 10.66
CA GLU A 167 9.03 13.31 10.98
C GLU A 167 9.65 12.69 9.71
N ARG A 168 8.82 12.39 8.71
CA ARG A 168 9.27 11.86 7.42
C ARG A 168 9.50 12.94 6.37
N ASP A 169 9.21 14.19 6.68
CA ASP A 169 9.48 15.35 5.84
C ASP A 169 9.95 16.57 6.67
N PRO A 170 11.07 16.46 7.40
CA PRO A 170 11.54 17.55 8.28
C PRO A 170 11.94 18.81 7.50
N GLN A 171 12.13 18.71 6.19
CA GLN A 171 12.39 19.85 5.30
C GLN A 171 11.12 20.56 4.83
N GLY A 172 9.93 20.00 5.08
CA GLY A 172 8.68 20.51 4.52
C GLY A 172 8.68 20.51 2.99
N SER A 173 9.30 19.52 2.36
CA SER A 173 9.41 19.40 0.90
C SER A 173 8.11 18.99 0.21
N GLY A 174 7.16 18.39 0.95
CA GLY A 174 5.98 17.74 0.40
C GLY A 174 6.19 16.28 0.01
N LEU A 175 7.41 15.75 0.13
CA LEU A 175 7.72 14.34 -0.17
C LEU A 175 8.08 13.58 1.11
N VAL A 176 7.54 12.38 1.23
CA VAL A 176 7.81 11.46 2.33
C VAL A 176 9.15 10.77 2.10
N SER A 177 10.04 10.86 3.09
CA SER A 177 11.24 10.03 3.14
C SER A 177 10.89 8.60 3.52
N ILE A 178 11.57 7.61 2.96
CA ILE A 178 11.64 6.23 3.44
C ILE A 178 13.08 5.90 3.81
N TYR A 179 13.24 5.05 4.83
CA TYR A 179 14.50 4.58 5.38
C TYR A 179 14.71 3.09 5.12
N HIS A 180 13.68 2.37 4.70
CA HIS A 180 13.77 0.97 4.31
C HIS A 180 12.92 0.70 3.05
N PRO A 181 13.39 -0.11 2.07
CA PRO A 181 12.62 -0.46 0.87
C PRO A 181 11.20 -1.01 1.16
N TRP A 182 11.06 -1.85 2.19
CA TRP A 182 9.76 -2.36 2.67
C TRP A 182 8.74 -1.27 3.02
N GLU A 183 9.17 -0.05 3.35
CA GLU A 183 8.23 1.04 3.63
C GLU A 183 7.50 1.52 2.39
N SER A 184 8.06 1.30 1.20
CA SER A 184 7.41 1.63 -0.06
C SER A 184 6.25 0.68 -0.40
N GLY A 185 6.19 -0.50 0.24
CA GLY A 185 5.36 -1.62 -0.18
C GLY A 185 5.83 -2.30 -1.48
N THR A 186 6.99 -1.90 -2.04
CA THR A 186 7.55 -2.41 -3.30
C THR A 186 8.95 -3.01 -3.13
N ASP A 187 9.13 -3.88 -2.14
CA ASP A 187 10.39 -4.29 -1.50
C ASP A 187 11.66 -4.34 -2.36
N ASN A 188 11.66 -5.09 -3.46
CA ASN A 188 12.83 -5.27 -4.33
C ASN A 188 12.71 -4.53 -5.66
N SER A 189 11.90 -3.47 -5.68
CA SER A 189 11.77 -2.63 -6.85
C SER A 189 13.15 -2.10 -7.28
N PRO A 190 13.44 -2.06 -8.59
CA PRO A 190 14.70 -1.53 -9.10
C PRO A 190 14.96 -0.07 -8.71
N ARG A 191 13.94 0.64 -8.22
CA ARG A 191 14.05 1.98 -7.61
C ARG A 191 15.11 2.05 -6.51
N PHE A 192 15.37 0.93 -5.82
CA PHE A 192 16.23 0.90 -4.64
C PHE A 192 17.64 0.38 -4.90
N ASP A 193 17.89 -0.19 -6.08
CA ASP A 193 19.14 -0.91 -6.40
C ASP A 193 20.38 -0.06 -6.19
N ALA A 194 20.40 1.15 -6.77
CA ALA A 194 21.55 2.05 -6.66
C ALA A 194 21.80 2.55 -5.23
N ALA A 195 20.73 2.71 -4.44
CA ALA A 195 20.82 3.13 -3.04
C ALA A 195 21.34 1.99 -2.17
N LEU A 196 20.76 0.79 -2.32
CA LEU A 196 21.16 -0.41 -1.60
C LEU A 196 22.58 -0.86 -1.95
N ALA A 197 23.04 -0.67 -3.19
CA ALA A 197 24.40 -1.01 -3.59
C ALA A 197 25.48 -0.27 -2.78
N ARG A 198 25.16 0.90 -2.22
CA ARG A 198 26.07 1.70 -1.37
C ARG A 198 25.98 1.35 0.11
N VAL A 199 25.05 0.48 0.50
CA VAL A 199 24.91 0.03 1.88
C VAL A 199 25.93 -1.07 2.12
N GLU A 200 26.93 -0.75 2.94
CA GLU A 200 27.89 -1.72 3.47
C GLU A 200 27.28 -2.47 4.64
N VAL A 201 27.15 -3.79 4.51
CA VAL A 201 26.65 -4.66 5.58
C VAL A 201 27.78 -4.87 6.59
N GLY A 202 27.56 -4.42 7.83
CA GLY A 202 28.52 -4.64 8.92
C GLY A 202 28.31 -6.00 9.60
N ASP A 203 28.59 -6.05 10.90
CA ASP A 203 28.40 -7.27 11.70
C ASP A 203 26.90 -7.58 11.88
N LEU A 204 26.37 -8.41 10.99
CA LEU A 204 24.98 -8.82 10.94
C LEU A 204 24.80 -10.12 11.72
N PRO A 205 23.99 -10.15 12.79
CA PRO A 205 23.73 -11.40 13.52
C PRO A 205 23.09 -12.44 12.59
N PRO A 206 23.47 -13.73 12.71
CA PRO A 206 22.99 -14.78 11.84
C PRO A 206 21.46 -14.91 11.91
N TYR A 207 20.87 -15.30 10.79
CA TYR A 207 19.43 -15.44 10.65
C TYR A 207 19.09 -16.53 9.63
N ARG A 208 17.82 -16.95 9.65
CA ARG A 208 17.27 -17.88 8.66
C ARG A 208 16.01 -17.27 8.04
N ARG A 209 16.05 -17.08 6.72
CA ARG A 209 14.88 -16.67 5.94
C ARG A 209 13.77 -17.71 6.04
N ARG A 210 12.53 -17.23 6.08
CA ARG A 210 11.32 -18.09 6.09
C ARG A 210 10.51 -17.94 4.80
N ASP A 211 10.58 -16.77 4.17
CA ASP A 211 9.80 -16.44 2.97
C ASP A 211 10.05 -17.39 1.78
N THR A 212 11.28 -17.85 1.58
CA THR A 212 11.64 -18.78 0.50
C THR A 212 11.04 -20.17 0.66
N GLY A 213 10.63 -20.56 1.87
CA GLY A 213 9.96 -21.85 2.13
C GLY A 213 8.46 -21.85 1.81
N HIS A 214 7.88 -20.69 1.51
CA HIS A 214 6.44 -20.53 1.28
C HIS A 214 6.08 -20.26 -0.20
N VAL A 215 7.07 -20.18 -1.08
CA VAL A 215 6.87 -20.03 -2.53
C VAL A 215 7.41 -21.25 -3.27
N ALA A 216 6.82 -21.55 -4.43
CA ALA A 216 7.22 -22.71 -5.23
C ALA A 216 8.63 -22.58 -5.84
N ASP A 217 9.04 -21.34 -6.17
CA ASP A 217 10.35 -21.04 -6.75
C ASP A 217 10.99 -19.86 -6.02
N PRO A 218 12.14 -20.06 -5.33
CA PRO A 218 12.86 -18.98 -4.64
C PRO A 218 13.27 -17.81 -5.54
N ALA A 219 13.40 -18.00 -6.87
CA ALA A 219 13.71 -16.92 -7.81
C ALA A 219 12.56 -15.90 -7.97
N GLN A 220 11.39 -16.21 -7.40
CA GLN A 220 10.28 -15.26 -7.27
C GLN A 220 10.51 -14.24 -6.14
N ARG A 221 11.49 -14.45 -5.26
CA ARG A 221 11.77 -13.64 -4.07
C ARG A 221 13.08 -12.85 -4.20
N PRO A 222 13.33 -11.86 -3.32
CA PRO A 222 14.64 -11.21 -3.24
C PRO A 222 15.76 -12.20 -2.92
N SER A 223 16.96 -11.91 -3.39
CA SER A 223 18.17 -12.69 -3.12
C SER A 223 18.65 -12.59 -1.66
N ASP A 224 19.52 -13.49 -1.23
CA ASP A 224 20.11 -13.44 0.12
C ASP A 224 20.93 -12.16 0.34
N ALA A 225 21.67 -11.72 -0.67
CA ALA A 225 22.43 -10.47 -0.61
C ALA A 225 21.54 -9.20 -0.53
N GLU A 226 20.31 -9.26 -1.04
CA GLU A 226 19.30 -8.22 -0.81
C GLU A 226 18.79 -8.30 0.64
N TYR A 227 18.50 -9.49 1.15
CA TYR A 227 18.06 -9.71 2.53
C TYR A 227 19.08 -9.29 3.59
N ASP A 228 20.38 -9.52 3.35
CA ASP A 228 21.45 -9.06 4.24
C ASP A 228 21.41 -7.55 4.41
N ARG A 229 21.19 -6.81 3.31
CA ARG A 229 21.03 -5.35 3.34
C ARG A 229 19.76 -4.95 4.06
N TYR A 230 18.62 -5.62 3.82
CA TYR A 230 17.37 -5.32 4.51
C TYR A 230 17.54 -5.45 6.03
N LEU A 231 18.09 -6.57 6.51
CA LEU A 231 18.28 -6.79 7.94
C LEU A 231 19.37 -5.92 8.55
N TRP A 232 20.34 -5.49 7.75
CA TRP A 232 21.30 -4.49 8.19
C TRP A 232 20.64 -3.12 8.39
N LEU A 233 19.75 -2.70 7.48
CA LEU A 233 18.98 -1.46 7.68
C LEU A 233 18.10 -1.56 8.93
N VAL A 234 17.46 -2.71 9.20
CA VAL A 234 16.75 -2.95 10.47
C VAL A 234 17.65 -2.76 11.69
N GLU A 235 18.89 -3.28 11.64
CA GLU A 235 19.87 -3.10 12.71
C GLU A 235 20.25 -1.63 12.91
N LEU A 236 20.42 -0.85 11.83
CA LEU A 236 20.72 0.57 11.92
C LEU A 236 19.56 1.38 12.51
N LEU A 237 18.31 1.06 12.15
CA LEU A 237 17.11 1.68 12.75
C LEU A 237 17.05 1.39 14.26
N ARG A 238 17.30 0.14 14.65
CA ARG A 238 17.36 -0.28 16.06
C ARG A 238 18.46 0.45 16.83
N ARG A 239 19.67 0.56 16.27
CA ARG A 239 20.79 1.32 16.87
C ARG A 239 20.51 2.81 16.99
N ALA A 240 19.71 3.36 16.08
CA ALA A 240 19.24 4.73 16.18
C ALA A 240 18.16 4.92 17.25
N GLY A 241 17.71 3.85 17.92
CA GLY A 241 16.61 3.89 18.89
C GLY A 241 15.26 4.21 18.24
N TYR A 242 15.15 3.97 16.93
CA TYR A 242 14.00 4.40 16.12
C TYR A 242 13.68 5.91 16.19
N ALA A 243 14.67 6.75 16.50
CA ALA A 243 14.52 8.20 16.55
C ALA A 243 14.63 8.81 15.14
N ASP A 244 13.53 9.39 14.64
CA ASP A 244 13.41 9.89 13.26
C ASP A 244 14.47 10.93 12.88
N ASP A 245 14.80 11.86 13.79
CA ASP A 245 15.83 12.89 13.60
C ASP A 245 17.23 12.27 13.38
N ARG A 246 17.58 11.27 14.21
CA ARG A 246 18.84 10.54 14.12
C ARG A 246 18.91 9.69 12.87
N ILE A 247 17.82 9.04 12.50
CA ILE A 247 17.73 8.23 11.28
C ILE A 247 17.88 9.13 10.06
N ALA A 248 17.11 10.23 9.97
CA ALA A 248 17.19 11.18 8.86
C ALA A 248 18.62 11.72 8.65
N ALA A 249 19.36 11.96 9.75
CA ALA A 249 20.73 12.44 9.72
C ALA A 249 21.76 11.39 9.31
N THR A 250 21.66 10.16 9.83
CA THR A 250 22.77 9.18 9.76
C THR A 250 22.51 7.96 8.89
N HIS A 251 21.26 7.66 8.55
CA HIS A 251 20.91 6.41 7.86
C HIS A 251 21.46 6.36 6.42
N PRO A 252 22.06 5.25 5.95
CA PRO A 252 22.70 5.18 4.63
C PRO A 252 21.69 5.14 3.47
N LEU A 253 20.45 4.73 3.73
CA LEU A 253 19.34 4.75 2.79
C LEU A 253 18.33 5.81 3.23
N VAL A 254 18.16 6.85 2.42
CA VAL A 254 17.09 7.84 2.55
C VAL A 254 16.61 8.20 1.15
N LEU A 255 15.37 7.83 0.84
CA LEU A 255 14.73 8.09 -0.44
C LEU A 255 13.48 8.92 -0.22
N LYS A 256 13.27 9.98 -1.00
CA LYS A 256 11.95 10.58 -1.13
C LYS A 256 11.14 9.72 -2.10
N ASP A 257 10.21 8.93 -1.56
CA ASP A 257 9.39 7.97 -2.32
C ASP A 257 8.19 8.69 -2.94
N VAL A 258 8.16 8.76 -4.26
CA VAL A 258 7.15 9.54 -5.00
C VAL A 258 5.78 8.89 -4.98
N LEU A 259 5.70 7.55 -5.00
CA LEU A 259 4.41 6.84 -4.93
C LEU A 259 3.82 6.90 -3.52
N PHE A 260 4.65 6.70 -2.49
CA PHE A 260 4.24 6.87 -1.10
C PHE A 260 3.70 8.28 -0.87
N SER A 261 4.43 9.30 -1.37
CA SER A 261 4.02 10.70 -1.27
C SER A 261 2.70 10.96 -1.98
N ALA A 262 2.50 10.41 -3.19
CA ALA A 262 1.25 10.55 -3.92
C ALA A 262 0.07 9.86 -3.22
N ILE A 263 0.29 8.69 -2.61
CA ILE A 263 -0.72 8.03 -1.77
C ILE A 263 -1.07 8.90 -0.57
N LEU A 264 -0.10 9.56 0.07
CA LEU A 264 -0.37 10.52 1.15
C LEU A 264 -1.20 11.72 0.66
N VAL A 265 -0.96 12.23 -0.55
CA VAL A 265 -1.78 13.30 -1.13
C VAL A 265 -3.24 12.83 -1.28
N ALA A 266 -3.46 11.67 -1.90
CA ALA A 266 -4.80 11.09 -2.05
C ALA A 266 -5.47 10.81 -0.71
N ALA A 267 -4.70 10.33 0.28
CA ALA A 267 -5.16 10.08 1.62
C ALA A 267 -5.50 11.37 2.37
N ASN A 268 -4.75 12.46 2.19
CA ASN A 268 -5.07 13.77 2.76
C ASN A 268 -6.37 14.32 2.16
N ASP A 269 -6.62 14.12 0.86
CA ASP A 269 -7.92 14.44 0.26
C ASP A 269 -9.07 13.66 0.91
N ALA A 270 -8.90 12.35 1.13
CA ALA A 270 -9.88 11.52 1.82
C ALA A 270 -10.08 11.95 3.28
N LEU A 271 -9.00 12.22 4.00
CA LEU A 271 -9.04 12.71 5.38
C LEU A 271 -9.73 14.07 5.48
N GLY A 272 -9.56 14.95 4.49
CA GLY A 272 -10.27 16.22 4.39
C GLY A 272 -11.78 16.03 4.25
N ARG A 273 -12.23 15.05 3.44
CA ARG A 273 -13.65 14.69 3.34
C ARG A 273 -14.19 14.11 4.65
N ILE A 274 -13.44 13.24 5.30
CA ILE A 274 -13.78 12.69 6.62
C ILE A 274 -13.91 13.82 7.65
N ALA A 275 -12.94 14.74 7.70
CA ALA A 275 -12.93 15.89 8.59
C ALA A 275 -14.14 16.82 8.38
N ALA A 276 -14.57 16.99 7.13
CA ALA A 276 -15.79 17.72 6.82
C ALA A 276 -17.04 16.98 7.29
N ARG A 277 -17.14 15.67 7.01
CA ARG A 277 -18.28 14.82 7.36
C ARG A 277 -18.55 14.79 8.87
N ILE A 278 -17.49 14.67 9.69
CA ILE A 278 -17.63 14.59 11.15
C ILE A 278 -17.61 15.96 11.85
N GLY A 279 -17.51 17.07 11.11
CA GLY A 279 -17.47 18.40 11.68
C GLY A 279 -16.19 18.70 12.50
N ALA A 280 -15.03 18.17 12.09
CA ALA A 280 -13.75 18.39 12.77
C ALA A 280 -13.37 19.90 12.88
N PRO A 281 -12.39 20.29 13.71
CA PRO A 281 -11.97 21.69 13.79
C PRO A 281 -11.52 22.29 12.44
N ALA A 282 -11.79 23.58 12.22
CA ALA A 282 -11.36 24.28 11.00
C ALA A 282 -9.83 24.31 10.85
N ALA A 283 -9.10 24.36 11.96
CA ALA A 283 -7.64 24.30 11.97
C ALA A 283 -7.12 22.97 11.41
N ASP A 284 -7.72 21.84 11.81
CA ASP A 284 -7.33 20.52 11.29
C ASP A 284 -7.59 20.44 9.78
N ARG A 285 -8.77 20.90 9.32
CA ARG A 285 -9.09 20.96 7.88
C ARG A 285 -8.08 21.80 7.09
N ALA A 286 -7.67 22.94 7.62
CA ALA A 286 -6.68 23.82 6.97
C ALA A 286 -5.30 23.16 6.91
N VAL A 287 -4.88 22.49 7.98
CA VAL A 287 -3.60 21.75 8.02
C VAL A 287 -3.58 20.60 7.02
N ILE A 288 -4.66 19.80 6.96
CA ILE A 288 -4.81 18.69 6.00
C ILE A 288 -4.74 19.21 4.55
N ALA A 289 -5.45 20.31 4.26
CA ALA A 289 -5.40 20.94 2.94
C ALA A 289 -3.98 21.40 2.58
N GLY A 290 -3.27 22.02 3.53
CA GLY A 290 -1.88 22.44 3.34
C GLY A 290 -0.93 21.27 3.04
N TRP A 291 -1.09 20.13 3.71
CA TRP A 291 -0.30 18.92 3.42
C TRP A 291 -0.60 18.36 2.03
N ARG A 292 -1.88 18.29 1.66
CA ARG A 292 -2.29 17.85 0.32
C ARG A 292 -1.70 18.73 -0.77
N ASP A 293 -1.89 20.05 -0.68
CA ASP A 293 -1.53 20.98 -1.75
C ASP A 293 0.00 21.00 -1.94
N ARG A 294 0.74 21.02 -0.83
CA ARG A 294 2.21 20.92 -0.85
C ARG A 294 2.69 19.60 -1.45
N GLY A 295 2.10 18.47 -1.04
CA GLY A 295 2.48 17.16 -1.56
C GLY A 295 2.18 17.00 -3.04
N ARG A 296 1.02 17.52 -3.51
CA ARG A 296 0.65 17.49 -4.93
C ARG A 296 1.66 18.26 -5.79
N ALA A 297 1.98 19.49 -5.39
CA ALA A 297 2.98 20.29 -6.08
C ALA A 297 4.35 19.61 -6.09
N ALA A 298 4.75 18.95 -5.00
CA ALA A 298 6.02 18.26 -4.90
C ALA A 298 6.09 17.01 -5.80
N VAL A 299 5.01 16.22 -5.88
CA VAL A 299 4.92 15.06 -6.77
C VAL A 299 4.97 15.50 -8.25
N ASP A 300 4.28 16.59 -8.60
CA ASP A 300 4.34 17.14 -9.97
C ASP A 300 5.74 17.63 -10.33
N ALA A 301 6.45 18.25 -9.37
CA ALA A 301 7.84 18.67 -9.56
C ALA A 301 8.82 17.50 -9.76
N CYS A 302 8.43 16.26 -9.41
CA CYS A 302 9.23 15.06 -9.64
C CYS A 302 9.14 14.51 -11.07
N TYR A 303 8.33 15.12 -11.95
CA TYR A 303 8.18 14.68 -13.33
C TYR A 303 9.48 14.83 -14.14
N ASP A 304 9.98 13.71 -14.67
CA ASP A 304 11.13 13.68 -15.59
C ASP A 304 10.61 13.56 -17.03
N PRO A 305 10.86 14.54 -17.91
CA PRO A 305 10.34 14.53 -19.28
C PRO A 305 11.02 13.48 -20.18
N ARG A 306 12.17 12.92 -19.78
CA ARG A 306 12.86 11.88 -20.56
C ARG A 306 12.21 10.52 -20.34
N LEU A 307 11.82 10.22 -19.10
CA LEU A 307 11.10 9.00 -18.76
C LEU A 307 9.58 9.16 -18.88
N ARG A 308 9.09 10.41 -18.89
CA ARG A 308 7.66 10.77 -18.86
C ARG A 308 6.93 10.23 -17.63
N LEU A 309 7.65 10.20 -16.50
CA LEU A 309 7.21 9.64 -15.22
C LEU A 309 7.66 10.54 -14.07
N CYS A 310 6.96 10.49 -12.94
CA CYS A 310 7.42 11.09 -11.69
C CYS A 310 8.50 10.19 -11.06
N LEU A 311 9.62 10.75 -10.61
CA LEU A 311 10.75 9.96 -10.10
C LEU A 311 10.93 10.10 -8.60
N ASP A 312 11.39 9.03 -7.95
CA ASP A 312 11.92 9.13 -6.58
C ASP A 312 13.19 9.97 -6.55
N ARG A 313 13.57 10.42 -5.35
CA ARG A 313 14.85 11.11 -5.14
C ARG A 313 15.69 10.40 -4.09
N ASP A 314 16.90 10.02 -4.49
CA ASP A 314 17.92 9.54 -3.57
C ASP A 314 18.54 10.73 -2.84
N VAL A 315 18.25 10.86 -1.55
CA VAL A 315 18.70 12.00 -0.74
C VAL A 315 20.20 11.93 -0.51
N ARG A 316 20.78 10.73 -0.41
CA ARG A 316 22.22 10.55 -0.16
C ARG A 316 23.04 10.78 -1.42
N ALA A 317 22.56 10.35 -2.58
CA ALA A 317 23.20 10.63 -3.86
C ALA A 317 22.88 12.04 -4.40
N GLY A 318 21.80 12.67 -3.93
CA GLY A 318 21.33 13.97 -4.40
C GLY A 318 20.66 13.93 -5.78
N THR A 319 20.40 12.74 -6.33
CA THR A 319 19.95 12.53 -7.72
C THR A 319 18.55 11.90 -7.83
N PRO A 320 17.81 12.16 -8.91
CA PRO A 320 16.59 11.41 -9.23
C PRO A 320 16.89 9.94 -9.50
N VAL A 321 15.98 9.06 -9.09
CA VAL A 321 16.03 7.62 -9.38
C VAL A 321 15.38 7.36 -10.74
N ARG A 322 16.18 7.02 -11.74
CA ARG A 322 15.72 6.80 -13.11
C ARG A 322 15.41 5.34 -13.38
N CYS A 323 14.17 4.94 -13.13
CA CYS A 323 13.66 3.62 -13.46
C CYS A 323 12.20 3.69 -13.92
N ARG A 324 11.82 2.90 -14.91
CA ARG A 324 10.43 2.82 -15.41
C ARG A 324 9.66 1.79 -14.60
N THR A 325 9.18 2.20 -13.44
CA THR A 325 8.26 1.42 -12.61
C THR A 325 6.89 2.05 -12.59
N VAL A 326 5.89 1.27 -12.21
CA VAL A 326 4.51 1.73 -12.01
C VAL A 326 4.40 2.85 -10.97
N ALA A 327 5.36 2.96 -10.04
CA ALA A 327 5.46 4.09 -9.10
C ALA A 327 5.59 5.44 -9.82
N GLY A 328 6.10 5.44 -11.06
CA GLY A 328 6.22 6.63 -11.88
C GLY A 328 4.89 7.30 -12.26
N PHE A 329 3.77 6.58 -12.12
CA PHE A 329 2.43 7.12 -12.29
C PHE A 329 1.89 7.81 -11.03
N ALA A 330 2.75 8.08 -10.04
CA ALA A 330 2.42 8.83 -8.82
C ALA A 330 1.63 10.12 -9.08
N GLY A 331 1.92 10.86 -10.15
CA GLY A 331 1.14 12.06 -10.51
C GLY A 331 -0.34 11.78 -10.80
N LEU A 332 -0.70 10.60 -11.32
CA LEU A 332 -2.11 10.19 -11.47
C LEU A 332 -2.77 9.94 -10.11
N VAL A 333 -2.04 9.33 -9.18
CA VAL A 333 -2.53 9.06 -7.81
C VAL A 333 -2.71 10.36 -7.02
N ALA A 334 -1.75 11.28 -7.12
CA ALA A 334 -1.80 12.59 -6.48
C ALA A 334 -2.81 13.56 -7.14
N GLY A 335 -3.34 13.21 -8.32
CA GLY A 335 -4.18 14.09 -9.14
C GLY A 335 -3.45 15.35 -9.64
N GLY A 336 -2.18 15.22 -9.99
CA GLY A 336 -1.33 16.28 -10.47
C GLY A 336 -1.67 16.79 -11.88
N GLU A 337 -0.98 17.86 -12.29
CA GLU A 337 -1.25 18.60 -13.53
C GLU A 337 -0.80 17.84 -14.81
N ARG A 338 0.20 16.95 -14.71
CA ARG A 338 0.79 16.21 -15.84
C ARG A 338 -0.01 14.99 -16.29
N ARG A 339 -1.33 15.04 -16.10
CA ARG A 339 -2.24 13.91 -16.32
C ARG A 339 -2.16 13.38 -17.74
N SER A 340 -2.25 14.26 -18.74
CA SER A 340 -2.23 13.86 -20.16
C SER A 340 -0.96 13.10 -20.53
N GLU A 341 0.19 13.58 -20.07
CA GLU A 341 1.48 12.99 -20.39
C GLU A 341 1.66 11.62 -19.73
N LEU A 342 1.19 11.47 -18.48
CA LEU A 342 1.22 10.23 -17.73
C LEU A 342 0.24 9.18 -18.29
N LEU A 343 -0.98 9.59 -18.68
CA LEU A 343 -1.94 8.69 -19.35
C LEU A 343 -1.39 8.16 -20.67
N ALA A 344 -0.76 9.04 -21.46
CA ALA A 344 -0.14 8.64 -22.71
C ALA A 344 1.08 7.72 -22.50
N GLU A 345 1.83 7.87 -21.40
CA GLU A 345 2.91 6.93 -21.06
C GLU A 345 2.36 5.59 -20.55
N LEU A 346 1.30 5.61 -19.72
CA LEU A 346 0.61 4.41 -19.23
C LEU A 346 0.06 3.57 -20.39
N ALA A 347 -0.56 4.21 -21.38
CA ALA A 347 -1.09 3.55 -22.58
C ALA A 347 0.00 3.14 -23.60
N SER A 348 1.27 3.50 -23.39
CA SER A 348 2.33 3.25 -24.36
C SER A 348 2.76 1.78 -24.41
N ALA A 349 3.54 1.44 -25.45
CA ALA A 349 4.20 0.13 -25.58
C ALA A 349 5.22 -0.20 -24.48
N ARG A 350 5.47 0.71 -23.54
CA ARG A 350 6.33 0.47 -22.36
C ARG A 350 5.53 -0.04 -21.16
N PHE A 351 4.20 0.08 -21.18
CA PHE A 351 3.29 -0.38 -20.13
C PHE A 351 2.08 -1.07 -20.76
N LEU A 352 0.87 -0.52 -20.66
CA LEU A 352 -0.37 -1.22 -21.05
C LEU A 352 -0.44 -1.58 -22.54
N GLY A 353 0.25 -0.83 -23.40
CA GLY A 353 0.27 -1.05 -24.84
C GLY A 353 1.36 -2.01 -25.31
N ASP A 354 2.13 -2.65 -24.41
CA ASP A 354 3.10 -3.67 -24.83
C ASP A 354 2.33 -4.90 -25.36
N ALA A 355 2.49 -5.19 -26.65
CA ALA A 355 1.77 -6.25 -27.36
C ALA A 355 2.06 -7.67 -26.84
N ARG A 356 3.08 -7.84 -25.99
CA ARG A 356 3.41 -9.13 -25.36
C ARG A 356 2.59 -9.40 -24.10
N LEU A 357 1.97 -8.37 -23.51
CA LEU A 357 1.17 -8.55 -22.30
C LEU A 357 -0.03 -9.45 -22.58
N ARG A 358 -0.30 -10.38 -21.66
CA ARG A 358 -1.50 -11.22 -21.75
C ARG A 358 -2.77 -10.42 -21.55
N TRP A 359 -2.72 -9.46 -20.63
CA TRP A 359 -3.79 -8.51 -20.36
C TRP A 359 -3.19 -7.10 -20.21
N PRO A 360 -3.92 -6.03 -20.59
CA PRO A 360 -3.48 -4.66 -20.38
C PRO A 360 -3.62 -4.26 -18.91
N VAL A 361 -2.82 -4.90 -18.05
CA VAL A 361 -2.65 -4.62 -16.62
C VAL A 361 -1.19 -4.24 -16.40
N PRO A 362 -0.87 -3.11 -15.74
CA PRO A 362 0.47 -2.55 -15.76
C PRO A 362 1.45 -3.45 -14.98
N PRO A 363 2.57 -3.85 -15.61
CA PRO A 363 3.72 -4.45 -14.93
C PRO A 363 4.27 -3.54 -13.84
N SER A 364 4.72 -4.10 -12.71
CA SER A 364 5.38 -3.33 -11.65
C SER A 364 6.63 -2.59 -12.12
N THR A 365 7.38 -3.22 -13.04
CA THR A 365 8.49 -2.63 -13.80
C THR A 365 8.20 -2.79 -15.27
N SER A 366 8.41 -1.74 -16.06
CA SER A 366 8.19 -1.74 -17.51
C SER A 366 9.00 -2.85 -18.20
N PRO A 367 8.41 -3.61 -19.15
CA PRO A 367 9.16 -4.54 -20.00
C PRO A 367 10.26 -3.91 -20.86
N ALA A 368 10.30 -2.57 -20.96
CA ALA A 368 11.34 -1.81 -21.63
C ALA A 368 12.45 -1.33 -20.67
N ASP A 369 12.32 -1.59 -19.36
CA ASP A 369 13.37 -1.29 -18.38
C ASP A 369 14.40 -2.43 -18.31
N PRO A 370 15.71 -2.15 -18.27
CA PRO A 370 16.74 -3.20 -18.18
C PRO A 370 16.64 -4.06 -16.91
N ALA A 371 16.05 -3.53 -15.83
CA ALA A 371 15.86 -4.27 -14.59
C ALA A 371 14.62 -5.19 -14.60
N PHE A 372 13.86 -5.21 -15.70
CA PHE A 372 12.67 -6.06 -15.82
C PHE A 372 13.00 -7.54 -15.64
N ARG A 373 12.28 -8.19 -14.72
CA ARG A 373 12.29 -9.62 -14.46
C ARG A 373 10.84 -10.08 -14.32
N PRO A 374 10.31 -10.88 -15.26
CA PRO A 374 8.87 -11.15 -15.34
C PRO A 374 8.28 -11.87 -14.14
N ARG A 375 9.11 -12.57 -13.35
CA ARG A 375 8.69 -13.45 -12.25
C ARG A 375 9.12 -12.99 -10.87
N THR A 376 9.96 -11.95 -10.80
CA THR A 376 10.68 -11.59 -9.57
C THR A 376 9.99 -10.41 -8.89
N TYR A 377 8.94 -10.70 -8.14
CA TYR A 377 8.31 -9.78 -7.18
C TYR A 377 7.97 -8.38 -7.77
N TRP A 378 8.58 -7.29 -7.31
CA TRP A 378 8.31 -5.92 -7.81
C TRP A 378 9.16 -5.51 -9.03
N ARG A 379 9.85 -6.47 -9.67
CA ARG A 379 10.72 -6.23 -10.83
C ARG A 379 10.06 -6.52 -12.17
N GLY A 380 8.75 -6.74 -12.24
CA GLY A 380 8.10 -7.04 -13.52
C GLY A 380 6.67 -7.57 -13.42
N PRO A 381 6.32 -8.49 -12.51
CA PRO A 381 4.95 -8.97 -12.36
C PRO A 381 3.89 -7.87 -12.27
N SER A 382 2.67 -8.17 -12.71
CA SER A 382 1.50 -7.32 -12.54
C SER A 382 0.85 -7.59 -11.18
N TRP A 383 0.52 -6.53 -10.45
CA TRP A 383 0.00 -6.61 -9.09
C TRP A 383 -1.45 -6.09 -9.05
N PRO A 384 -2.45 -6.93 -8.70
CA PRO A 384 -3.85 -6.52 -8.65
C PRO A 384 -4.10 -5.27 -7.80
N VAL A 385 -3.40 -5.14 -6.67
CA VAL A 385 -3.51 -3.99 -5.77
C VAL A 385 -3.11 -2.66 -6.42
N LEU A 386 -2.10 -2.65 -7.29
CA LEU A 386 -1.72 -1.44 -8.03
C LEU A 386 -2.63 -1.17 -9.22
N GLY A 387 -3.13 -2.22 -9.87
CA GLY A 387 -4.23 -2.09 -10.83
C GLY A 387 -5.43 -1.39 -10.19
N TRP A 388 -5.77 -1.76 -8.95
CA TRP A 388 -6.89 -1.16 -8.21
C TRP A 388 -6.63 0.30 -7.85
N LEU A 389 -5.42 0.62 -7.36
CA LEU A 389 -5.04 1.99 -7.02
C LEU A 389 -5.10 2.91 -8.25
N LEU A 390 -4.58 2.45 -9.39
CA LEU A 390 -4.65 3.20 -10.65
C LEU A 390 -6.10 3.32 -11.15
N TRP A 391 -6.88 2.24 -11.10
CA TRP A 391 -8.31 2.28 -11.47
C TRP A 391 -9.08 3.33 -10.65
N ARG A 392 -8.91 3.34 -9.32
CA ARG A 392 -9.51 4.35 -8.45
C ARG A 392 -9.06 5.76 -8.78
N SER A 393 -7.77 5.94 -9.03
CA SER A 393 -7.19 7.24 -9.38
C SER A 393 -7.72 7.75 -10.74
N LEU A 394 -7.79 6.89 -11.75
CA LEU A 394 -8.40 7.24 -13.05
C LEU A 394 -9.88 7.63 -12.88
N GLY A 395 -10.63 6.89 -12.07
CA GLY A 395 -12.02 7.20 -11.76
C GLY A 395 -12.21 8.57 -11.09
N SER A 396 -11.37 8.91 -10.10
CA SER A 396 -11.44 10.21 -9.41
C SER A 396 -11.02 11.39 -10.30
N LEU A 397 -10.21 11.13 -11.33
CA LEU A 397 -9.80 12.11 -12.33
C LEU A 397 -10.83 12.30 -13.45
N GLY A 398 -11.88 11.47 -13.52
CA GLY A 398 -12.87 11.50 -14.60
C GLY A 398 -12.47 10.72 -15.86
N GLU A 399 -11.36 9.97 -15.80
CA GLU A 399 -10.85 9.12 -16.89
C GLU A 399 -11.62 7.80 -16.94
N HIS A 400 -12.96 7.87 -17.01
CA HIS A 400 -13.85 6.74 -16.80
C HIS A 400 -13.67 5.62 -17.82
N THR A 401 -13.35 5.95 -19.08
CA THR A 401 -13.07 4.96 -20.13
C THR A 401 -11.79 4.17 -19.81
N ALA A 402 -10.70 4.85 -19.43
CA ALA A 402 -9.45 4.20 -19.07
C ALA A 402 -9.62 3.35 -17.78
N ALA A 403 -10.34 3.89 -16.79
CA ALA A 403 -10.69 3.15 -15.58
C ALA A 403 -11.51 1.88 -15.91
N ALA A 404 -12.54 1.98 -16.73
CA ALA A 404 -13.37 0.83 -17.12
C ALA A 404 -12.57 -0.24 -17.85
N ALA A 405 -11.67 0.16 -18.76
CA ALA A 405 -10.78 -0.77 -19.47
C ALA A 405 -9.83 -1.50 -18.52
N LEU A 406 -9.17 -0.78 -17.61
CA LEU A 406 -8.26 -1.37 -16.62
C LEU A 406 -9.01 -2.33 -15.69
N ARG A 407 -10.19 -1.94 -15.20
CA ARG A 407 -11.05 -2.80 -14.37
C ARG A 407 -11.43 -4.09 -15.10
N ALA A 408 -11.85 -4.00 -16.36
CA ALA A 408 -12.23 -5.17 -17.15
C ALA A 408 -11.04 -6.14 -17.32
N ALA A 409 -9.87 -5.61 -17.68
CA ALA A 409 -8.65 -6.40 -17.83
C ALA A 409 -8.19 -7.04 -16.50
N SER A 410 -8.29 -6.30 -15.38
CA SER A 410 -7.96 -6.85 -14.06
C SER A 410 -8.93 -7.94 -13.61
N LEU A 411 -10.23 -7.79 -13.88
CA LEU A 411 -11.21 -8.85 -13.58
C LEU A 411 -10.98 -10.10 -14.44
N GLU A 412 -10.60 -9.95 -15.71
CA GLU A 412 -10.22 -11.07 -16.57
C GLU A 412 -8.94 -11.77 -16.10
N GLN A 413 -7.94 -11.00 -15.67
CA GLN A 413 -6.73 -11.55 -15.08
C GLN A 413 -7.04 -12.38 -13.83
N VAL A 414 -7.81 -11.84 -12.87
CA VAL A 414 -8.12 -12.55 -11.62
C VAL A 414 -9.04 -13.74 -11.85
N SER A 415 -10.01 -13.65 -12.77
CA SER A 415 -10.88 -14.79 -13.08
C SER A 415 -10.12 -15.98 -13.68
N THR A 416 -8.96 -15.71 -14.30
CA THR A 416 -8.11 -16.74 -14.91
C THR A 416 -6.98 -17.21 -13.99
N ALA A 417 -6.26 -16.28 -13.35
CA ALA A 417 -5.09 -16.56 -12.52
C ALA A 417 -5.45 -16.86 -11.05
N GLY A 418 -6.70 -16.62 -10.64
CA GLY A 418 -7.11 -16.71 -9.25
C GLY A 418 -6.59 -15.55 -8.40
N PHE A 419 -6.64 -15.71 -7.08
CA PHE A 419 -6.29 -14.66 -6.11
C PHE A 419 -4.80 -14.68 -5.74
N ALA A 420 -3.93 -14.74 -6.75
CA ALA A 420 -2.49 -14.70 -6.55
C ALA A 420 -2.02 -13.32 -6.03
N GLU A 421 -0.86 -13.30 -5.37
CA GLU A 421 -0.21 -12.07 -4.92
C GLU A 421 0.17 -11.18 -6.12
N TYR A 422 0.75 -11.79 -7.15
CA TYR A 422 1.08 -11.15 -8.43
C TYR A 422 1.05 -12.15 -9.58
N VAL A 423 1.04 -11.64 -10.81
CA VAL A 423 0.85 -12.45 -12.02
C VAL A 423 1.97 -12.16 -13.02
N GLU A 424 2.53 -13.20 -13.63
CA GLU A 424 3.50 -13.08 -14.72
C GLU A 424 2.84 -12.35 -15.91
N PRO A 425 3.43 -11.25 -16.43
CA PRO A 425 2.71 -10.32 -17.29
C PRO A 425 2.44 -10.82 -18.73
N PHE A 426 3.15 -11.85 -19.20
CA PHE A 426 3.09 -12.38 -20.57
C PHE A 426 2.35 -13.73 -20.66
N THR A 427 2.56 -14.63 -19.70
CA THR A 427 1.94 -15.96 -19.63
C THR A 427 0.67 -15.95 -18.80
N GLY A 428 0.55 -15.00 -17.87
CA GLY A 428 -0.53 -14.97 -16.88
C GLY A 428 -0.44 -16.04 -15.82
N GLU A 429 0.75 -16.60 -15.60
CA GLU A 429 0.99 -17.53 -14.50
C GLU A 429 0.80 -16.83 -13.15
N PRO A 430 0.00 -17.41 -12.23
CA PRO A 430 -0.08 -16.91 -10.86
C PRO A 430 1.23 -17.17 -10.12
N LEU A 431 1.75 -16.14 -9.44
CA LEU A 431 3.01 -16.16 -8.71
C LEU A 431 2.83 -15.59 -7.29
N GLY A 432 3.85 -15.77 -6.45
CA GLY A 432 3.80 -15.36 -5.05
C GLY A 432 2.86 -16.24 -4.23
N SER A 433 2.25 -15.66 -3.19
CA SER A 433 1.26 -16.42 -2.41
C SER A 433 -0.04 -16.65 -3.19
N PRO A 434 -0.64 -17.86 -3.14
CA PRO A 434 -2.04 -18.03 -3.47
C PRO A 434 -2.93 -17.40 -2.39
N ASP A 435 -4.21 -17.22 -2.70
CA ASP A 435 -5.25 -16.75 -1.78
C ASP A 435 -4.86 -15.46 -1.03
N GLN A 436 -4.25 -14.51 -1.76
CA GLN A 436 -3.84 -13.22 -1.22
C GLN A 436 -5.07 -12.36 -0.92
N SER A 437 -5.18 -11.91 0.33
CA SER A 437 -6.36 -11.21 0.85
C SER A 437 -6.63 -9.89 0.14
N TRP A 438 -5.61 -9.08 -0.18
CA TRP A 438 -5.85 -7.86 -0.94
C TRP A 438 -6.41 -8.16 -2.34
N THR A 439 -6.10 -9.33 -2.94
CA THR A 439 -6.44 -9.60 -4.34
C THR A 439 -7.92 -9.96 -4.39
N ALA A 440 -8.37 -10.76 -3.43
CA ALA A 440 -9.77 -10.98 -3.16
C ALA A 440 -10.51 -9.68 -2.83
N ALA A 441 -9.96 -8.85 -1.95
CA ALA A 441 -10.60 -7.61 -1.51
C ALA A 441 -10.83 -6.61 -2.65
N VAL A 442 -9.81 -6.34 -3.46
CA VAL A 442 -9.94 -5.43 -4.61
C VAL A 442 -10.84 -6.01 -5.70
N THR A 443 -10.92 -7.34 -5.81
CA THR A 443 -11.85 -8.01 -6.72
C THR A 443 -13.31 -7.81 -6.32
N LEU A 444 -13.64 -7.94 -5.04
CA LEU A 444 -14.98 -7.63 -4.53
C LEU A 444 -15.37 -6.19 -4.86
N ASP A 445 -14.46 -5.25 -4.65
CA ASP A 445 -14.71 -3.84 -4.91
C ASP A 445 -14.84 -3.52 -6.42
N TRP A 446 -14.01 -4.14 -7.27
CA TRP A 446 -14.21 -4.06 -8.72
C TRP A 446 -15.58 -4.61 -9.10
N LEU A 447 -15.98 -5.79 -8.62
CA LEU A 447 -17.27 -6.39 -8.95
C LEU A 447 -18.45 -5.52 -8.51
N ALA A 448 -18.36 -4.90 -7.33
CA ALA A 448 -19.40 -4.03 -6.78
C ALA A 448 -19.56 -2.69 -7.55
N ALA A 449 -18.53 -2.25 -8.26
CA ALA A 449 -18.51 -0.99 -9.00
C ALA A 449 -19.12 -1.05 -10.41
N GLY A 450 -19.53 -2.23 -10.90
CA GLY A 450 -20.07 -2.39 -12.26
C GLY A 450 -21.50 -2.87 -12.34
#